data_AF-A0A397YST8-F1
#
_entry.id   AF-A0A397YST8-F1
#
_cell.length_a   1.000
_cell.length_b   1.000
_cell.length_c   1.000
_cell.angle_alpha   90.00
_cell.angle_beta   90.00
_cell.angle_gamma   90.00
#
_symmetry.space_group_name_H-M   'P 1'
#
loop_
_entity.id
_entity.type
_entity.pdbx_description
1 polymer ?
#
loop_
_entity_poly.entity_id
_entity_poly.type
_entity_poly.pdbx_seq_one_letter_code
_entity_poly.pdbx_strand_id
1 'polypeptide(L)'
;MEYGPYRNDGNFFCDYMMKAPVVELSHQMQGLYGPRVVAVLKLLNQVIIYNLWRERNARIFRGVSLTQEAFFTVVDRCMRDRLLSLASLTPARVTAVSPSLLELYFWFVSPYS
;
A
#
# COMPACT_ATOMS: atom_id res chain seq x y z
N MET A 1 -30.83 6.29 -24.43
CA MET A 1 -29.62 6.50 -23.60
C MET A 1 -29.56 5.36 -22.61
N GLU A 2 -28.81 4.33 -22.98
CA GLU A 2 -28.70 3.06 -22.26
C GLU A 2 -27.64 3.21 -21.17
N TYR A 3 -28.02 2.96 -19.91
CA TYR A 3 -27.08 2.86 -18.80
C TYR A 3 -26.25 1.58 -18.99
N GLY A 4 -24.98 1.74 -19.38
CA GLY A 4 -24.03 0.63 -19.48
C GLY A 4 -23.77 0.00 -18.09
N PRO A 5 -23.52 -1.32 -18.02
CA PRO A 5 -23.47 -2.03 -16.74
C PRO A 5 -22.18 -1.68 -16.00
N TYR A 6 -22.31 -1.25 -14.74
CA TYR A 6 -21.21 -1.23 -13.80
C TYR A 6 -20.71 -2.66 -13.60
N ARG A 7 -19.63 -3.00 -14.32
CA ARG A 7 -18.91 -4.27 -14.19
C ARG A 7 -18.43 -4.40 -12.75
N ASN A 8 -19.06 -5.33 -12.03
CA ASN A 8 -18.80 -5.65 -10.63
C ASN A 8 -17.60 -6.60 -10.55
N ASP A 9 -16.47 -6.15 -11.10
CA ASP A 9 -15.29 -6.98 -11.25
C ASP A 9 -14.44 -6.74 -10.00
N GLY A 10 -14.67 -7.55 -8.96
CA GLY A 10 -13.85 -7.61 -7.74
C GLY A 10 -12.35 -7.91 -7.98
N ASN A 11 -11.90 -7.93 -9.22
CA ASN A 11 -10.51 -8.10 -9.67
C ASN A 11 -9.76 -6.78 -9.89
N PHE A 12 -10.42 -5.62 -9.88
CA PHE A 12 -9.73 -4.36 -10.15
C PHE A 12 -8.71 -3.95 -9.07
N PHE A 13 -8.94 -4.36 -7.82
CA PHE A 13 -8.05 -4.04 -6.70
C PHE A 13 -6.70 -4.79 -6.80
N CYS A 14 -6.71 -6.01 -7.34
CA CYS A 14 -5.49 -6.77 -7.64
C CYS A 14 -4.80 -6.24 -8.91
N ASP A 15 -5.57 -5.86 -9.93
CA ASP A 15 -5.01 -5.37 -11.21
C ASP A 15 -4.36 -3.98 -11.13
N TYR A 16 -4.82 -3.10 -10.24
CA TYR A 16 -4.25 -1.74 -10.12
C TYR A 16 -3.08 -1.62 -9.16
N MET A 17 -3.05 -2.43 -8.09
CA MET A 17 -1.98 -2.37 -7.10
C MET A 17 -0.86 -3.40 -7.36
N MET A 18 -1.13 -4.44 -8.17
CA MET A 18 -0.17 -5.49 -8.53
C MET A 18 -0.02 -5.72 -10.04
N LYS A 19 -0.23 -4.70 -10.89
CA LYS A 19 0.39 -4.79 -12.22
C LYS A 19 1.91 -4.91 -12.05
N ALA A 20 2.56 -5.43 -13.08
CA ALA A 20 3.96 -5.83 -13.14
C ALA A 20 5.05 -4.91 -12.51
N PRO A 21 4.87 -3.59 -12.23
CA PRO A 21 5.94 -2.77 -11.66
C PRO A 21 6.48 -3.24 -10.32
N VAL A 22 5.67 -3.84 -9.43
CA VAL A 22 6.17 -4.19 -8.07
C VAL A 22 7.20 -5.29 -8.14
N VAL A 23 6.96 -6.34 -8.94
CA VAL A 23 7.88 -7.47 -9.11
C VAL A 23 9.12 -7.02 -9.88
N GLU A 24 8.95 -6.17 -10.89
CA GLU A 24 10.03 -5.63 -11.71
C GLU A 24 10.91 -4.61 -10.95
N LEU A 25 10.32 -3.69 -10.18
CA LEU A 25 11.04 -2.85 -9.20
C LEU A 25 11.71 -3.73 -8.15
N SER A 26 11.02 -4.74 -7.61
CA SER A 26 11.62 -5.62 -6.61
C SER A 26 12.85 -6.34 -7.16
N HIS A 27 12.80 -6.79 -8.41
CA HIS A 27 13.97 -7.36 -9.11
C HIS A 27 15.07 -6.32 -9.36
N GLN A 28 14.73 -5.10 -9.77
CA GLN A 28 15.71 -4.01 -9.93
C GLN A 28 16.36 -3.60 -8.59
N MET A 29 15.64 -3.76 -7.48
CA MET A 29 16.07 -3.35 -6.14
C MET A 29 16.63 -4.48 -5.27
N GLN A 30 16.71 -5.72 -5.81
CA GLN A 30 17.24 -6.92 -5.12
C GLN A 30 18.69 -6.79 -4.64
N GLY A 31 19.40 -5.71 -4.99
CA GLY A 31 20.70 -5.32 -4.42
C GLY A 31 20.62 -4.75 -3.00
N LEU A 32 21.25 -3.58 -2.76
CA LEU A 32 21.42 -2.98 -1.42
C LEU A 32 20.11 -2.71 -0.64
N TYR A 33 18.96 -2.65 -1.30
CA TYR A 33 17.68 -2.24 -0.71
C TYR A 33 16.68 -3.39 -0.56
N GLY A 34 17.01 -4.61 -1.00
CA GLY A 34 16.13 -5.77 -0.99
C GLY A 34 15.43 -6.04 0.35
N PRO A 35 16.17 -6.12 1.50
CA PRO A 35 15.54 -6.35 2.80
C PRO A 35 14.56 -5.25 3.22
N ARG A 36 14.84 -3.99 2.87
CA ARG A 36 13.98 -2.83 3.19
C ARG A 36 12.71 -2.84 2.34
N VAL A 37 12.84 -3.11 1.04
CA VAL A 37 11.70 -3.25 0.12
C VAL A 37 10.79 -4.39 0.57
N VAL A 38 11.34 -5.56 0.91
CA VAL A 38 10.57 -6.69 1.43
C VAL A 38 9.84 -6.33 2.72
N ALA A 39 10.48 -5.57 3.62
CA ALA A 39 9.83 -5.10 4.84
C ALA A 39 8.64 -4.17 4.55
N VAL A 40 8.79 -3.21 3.64
CA VAL A 40 7.71 -2.30 3.22
C VAL A 40 6.55 -3.07 2.59
N LEU A 41 6.83 -4.01 1.68
CA LEU A 41 5.80 -4.83 1.03
C LEU A 41 5.06 -5.75 2.02
N LYS A 42 5.79 -6.38 2.96
CA LYS A 42 5.18 -7.18 4.03
C LYS A 42 4.27 -6.32 4.90
N LEU A 43 4.72 -5.11 5.28
CA LEU A 43 3.93 -4.18 6.07
C LEU A 43 2.68 -3.74 5.30
N LEU A 44 2.81 -3.41 4.02
CA LEU A 44 1.68 -3.04 3.16
C LEU A 44 0.64 -4.15 3.11
N ASN A 45 1.07 -5.40 2.91
CA ASN A 45 0.17 -6.54 2.91
C ASN A 45 -0.57 -6.69 4.26
N GLN A 46 0.13 -6.54 5.38
CA GLN A 46 -0.48 -6.57 6.71
C GLN A 46 -1.52 -5.46 6.90
N VAL A 47 -1.22 -4.23 6.50
CA VAL A 47 -2.14 -3.09 6.60
C VAL A 47 -3.39 -3.32 5.77
N ILE A 48 -3.25 -3.85 4.55
CA ILE A 48 -4.38 -4.12 3.67
C ILE A 48 -5.26 -5.23 4.23
N ILE A 49 -4.68 -6.37 4.61
CA ILE A 49 -5.43 -7.50 5.19
C ILE A 49 -6.22 -7.05 6.42
N TYR A 50 -5.58 -6.29 7.32
CA TYR A 50 -6.22 -5.79 8.52
C TYR A 50 -7.39 -4.84 8.21
N ASN A 51 -7.20 -3.89 7.29
CA ASN A 51 -8.24 -2.94 6.93
C ASN A 51 -9.40 -3.61 6.17
N LEU A 52 -9.12 -4.59 5.29
CA LEU A 52 -10.16 -5.38 4.62
C LEU A 52 -11.01 -6.15 5.62
N TRP A 53 -10.36 -6.83 6.57
CA TRP A 53 -11.05 -7.51 7.66
C TRP A 53 -11.91 -6.53 8.49
N ARG A 54 -11.36 -5.36 8.82
CA ARG A 54 -12.09 -4.33 9.57
C ARG A 54 -13.29 -3.79 8.78
N GLU A 55 -13.15 -3.51 7.49
CA GLU A 55 -14.23 -3.02 6.63
C GLU A 55 -15.35 -4.05 6.53
N ARG A 56 -15.01 -5.32 6.26
CA ARG A 56 -15.99 -6.41 6.20
C ARG A 56 -16.78 -6.53 7.51
N ASN A 57 -16.10 -6.45 8.65
CA ASN A 57 -16.77 -6.50 9.95
C ASN A 57 -17.65 -5.27 10.19
N ALA A 58 -17.19 -4.07 9.82
CA ALA A 58 -18.02 -2.87 9.90
C ALA A 58 -19.28 -3.00 9.03
N ARG A 59 -19.16 -3.61 7.84
CA ARG A 59 -20.30 -3.86 6.96
C ARG A 59 -21.29 -4.84 7.57
N ILE A 60 -20.82 -5.96 8.13
CA ILE A 60 -21.69 -6.99 8.73
C ILE A 60 -22.39 -6.47 9.98
N PHE A 61 -21.64 -5.83 10.89
CA PHE A 61 -22.16 -5.48 12.22
C PHE A 61 -22.74 -4.08 12.33
N ARG A 62 -22.39 -3.17 11.42
CA ARG A 62 -22.81 -1.76 11.47
C ARG A 62 -23.47 -1.28 10.19
N GLY A 63 -23.49 -2.09 9.12
CA GLY A 63 -24.04 -1.69 7.82
C GLY A 63 -23.23 -0.58 7.13
N VAL A 64 -22.01 -0.28 7.61
CA VAL A 64 -21.17 0.78 7.06
C VAL A 64 -20.21 0.18 6.03
N SER A 65 -20.22 0.73 4.82
CA SER A 65 -19.25 0.41 3.77
C SER A 65 -18.40 1.64 3.45
N LEU A 66 -17.13 1.40 3.12
CA LEU A 66 -16.24 2.44 2.60
C LEU A 66 -16.28 2.42 1.07
N THR A 67 -16.18 3.60 0.46
CA THR A 67 -15.83 3.68 -0.96
C THR A 67 -14.39 3.20 -1.14
N GLN A 68 -14.05 2.78 -2.37
CA GLN A 68 -12.70 2.33 -2.69
C GLN A 68 -11.65 3.40 -2.41
N GLU A 69 -11.92 4.66 -2.78
CA GLU A 69 -11.04 5.80 -2.51
C GLU A 69 -10.85 6.06 -1.01
N ALA A 70 -11.93 5.96 -0.22
CA ALA A 70 -11.85 6.10 1.24
C ALA A 70 -11.04 4.96 1.86
N PHE A 71 -11.20 3.74 1.37
CA PHE A 71 -10.41 2.59 1.80
C PHE A 71 -8.91 2.78 1.50
N PHE A 72 -8.57 3.19 0.27
CA PHE A 72 -7.18 3.48 -0.10
C PHE A 72 -6.58 4.61 0.73
N THR A 73 -7.34 5.68 0.99
CA THR A 73 -6.88 6.79 1.83
C THR A 73 -6.54 6.32 3.26
N VAL A 74 -7.35 5.41 3.82
CA VAL A 74 -7.09 4.83 5.15
C VAL A 74 -5.83 3.97 5.13
N VAL A 75 -5.65 3.13 4.10
CA VAL A 75 -4.46 2.29 3.94
C VAL A 75 -3.21 3.15 3.76
N ASP A 76 -3.25 4.15 2.88
CA ASP A 76 -2.11 5.04 2.60
C ASP A 76 -1.69 5.81 3.85
N ARG A 77 -2.66 6.40 4.57
CA ARG A 77 -2.39 7.07 5.84
C ARG A 77 -1.79 6.12 6.87
N CYS A 78 -2.37 4.92 7.04
CA CYS A 78 -1.84 3.91 7.95
C CYS A 78 -0.41 3.51 7.61
N MET A 79 -0.08 3.37 6.32
CA MET A 79 1.28 3.07 5.87
C MET A 79 2.24 4.21 6.20
N ARG A 80 1.90 5.46 5.84
CA ARG A 80 2.73 6.63 6.16
C ARG A 80 3.00 6.76 7.66
N ASP A 81 1.97 6.63 8.50
CA ASP A 81 2.09 6.74 9.96
C ASP A 81 3.02 5.66 10.53
N ARG A 82 2.89 4.41 10.05
CA ARG A 82 3.75 3.29 10.45
C ARG A 82 5.20 3.51 10.02
N LEU A 83 5.42 3.94 8.78
CA LEU A 83 6.77 4.17 8.25
C LEU A 83 7.47 5.34 8.96
N LEU A 84 6.74 6.42 9.26
CA LEU A 84 7.25 7.54 10.05
C LEU A 84 7.60 7.12 11.49
N SER A 85 6.75 6.32 12.13
CA SER A 85 7.04 5.77 13.46
C SER A 85 8.30 4.89 13.46
N LEU A 86 8.46 4.03 12.45
CA LEU A 86 9.66 3.20 12.30
C LEU A 86 10.93 4.03 12.02
N ALA A 87 10.80 5.11 11.24
CA ALA A 87 11.89 6.04 10.99
C ALA A 87 12.31 6.79 12.25
N SER A 88 11.36 7.10 13.16
CA SER A 88 11.67 7.69 14.47
C SER A 88 12.39 6.73 15.42
N LEU A 89 12.20 5.42 15.25
CA LEU A 89 12.81 4.38 16.09
C LEU A 89 14.18 3.92 15.58
N THR A 90 14.51 4.21 14.32
CA THR A 90 15.83 3.92 13.77
C THR A 90 16.67 5.17 13.74
N PRO A 91 17.82 5.23 14.45
CA PRO A 91 18.74 6.34 14.26
C PRO A 91 19.17 6.30 12.80
N ALA A 92 18.73 7.29 12.03
CA ALA A 92 19.12 7.41 10.64
C ALA A 92 20.65 7.44 10.62
N ARG A 93 21.27 6.35 10.15
CA ARG A 93 22.64 6.42 9.66
C ARG A 93 22.52 7.28 8.41
N VAL A 94 22.59 8.61 8.58
CA VAL A 94 22.60 9.61 7.53
C VAL A 94 23.93 9.48 6.79
N THR A 95 24.12 8.35 6.11
CA THR A 95 25.00 8.26 4.96
C THR A 95 24.09 8.60 3.80
N ALA A 96 24.39 9.71 3.11
CA ALA A 96 23.59 10.35 2.07
C ALA A 96 23.28 9.49 0.82
N VAL A 97 23.36 8.16 0.92
CA VAL A 97 23.39 7.21 -0.19
C VAL A 97 22.16 6.29 -0.20
N SER A 98 21.36 6.20 0.87
CA SER A 98 20.24 5.24 0.97
C SER A 98 18.86 5.91 1.14
N PRO A 99 17.85 5.57 0.30
CA PRO A 99 16.49 6.09 0.47
C PRO A 99 15.85 5.61 1.77
N SER A 100 15.01 6.47 2.34
CA SER A 100 14.16 6.18 3.50
C SER A 100 13.04 5.19 3.13
N LEU A 101 12.44 4.55 4.13
CA LEU A 101 11.34 3.60 3.90
C LEU A 101 10.11 4.28 3.29
N LEU A 102 9.90 5.58 3.57
CA LEU A 102 8.80 6.37 3.03
C LEU A 102 9.02 6.68 1.54
N GLU A 103 10.24 7.04 1.14
CA GLU A 103 10.60 7.25 -0.27
C GLU A 103 10.44 5.95 -1.07
N LEU A 104 10.88 4.82 -0.51
CA LEU A 104 10.66 3.51 -1.12
C LEU A 104 9.17 3.22 -1.31
N TYR A 105 8.33 3.53 -0.32
CA TYR A 105 6.89 3.37 -0.43
C TYR A 105 6.27 4.22 -1.56
N PHE A 106 6.70 5.48 -1.72
CA PHE A 106 6.22 6.32 -2.82
C PHE A 106 6.58 5.79 -4.20
N TRP A 107 7.72 5.11 -4.35
CA TRP A 107 8.09 4.48 -5.62
C TRP A 107 7.13 3.36 -6.06
N PHE A 108 6.42 2.73 -5.11
CA PHE A 108 5.42 1.69 -5.42
C PHE A 108 3.99 2.24 -5.61
N VAL A 109 3.68 3.42 -5.10
CA VAL A 109 2.31 3.96 -5.02
C VAL A 109 2.05 5.12 -6.00
N SER A 110 3.09 5.62 -6.68
CA SER A 110 2.98 6.71 -7.65
C SER A 110 2.45 6.25 -9.02
N PRO A 111 1.12 6.20 -9.18
CA PRO A 111 0.51 6.97 -10.27
C PRO A 111 -0.64 7.90 -9.81
N TYR A 112 -0.80 8.12 -8.50
CA TYR A 112 -1.91 8.91 -7.94
C TYR A 112 -1.52 10.10 -7.03
N SER A 113 -0.27 10.56 -7.09
CA SER A 113 0.12 11.87 -6.50
C SER A 113 -0.18 13.02 -7.44
#